data_AF-A0A0E3UVP5-F1
#
_entry.id   AF-A0A0E3UVP5-F1
#
_cell.length_a   1.000
_cell.length_b   1.000
_cell.length_c   1.000
_cell.angle_alpha   90.00
_cell.angle_beta   90.00
_cell.angle_gamma   90.00
#
_symmetry.space_group_name_H-M   'P 1'
#
loop_
_entity.id
_entity.type
_entity.pdbx_description
1 polymer ?
#
loop_
_entity_poly.entity_id
_entity_poly.type
_entity_poly.pdbx_seq_one_letter_code
_entity_poly.pdbx_strand_id
1 'polypeptide(L)'
;MMKNKIFPKLQVARVLILLTFQVCSLGAMAQQEPTGQRNGILILGSADKNTLVERVEVGYRLYASPTSFDYIVVSGGCAAHQSKLCEASEMKEILVAKGVPAEIIFKEEKSKSTVQNYTYSRMLRKADGTKVIRPGDKLYVVSNHWHAIPVAARFTANDSVTAVYHIEGSILPKNTDQVNYTNIFDPEVSSEVFSAKALWPMVGASFTVENKKKRWQTTYRLMNGLAYVESAAKPGEGSVERTALALPALPAAWAGELDAAYYNNSDNKVYIFKGTAYARFSPEAKTLDAGYPKPLTDLVNNLPAPWHYGHLDAAFFNPRSKEIYLFKGEEYLQVPASRNKVAGAPQKISTLVPDWPFSWGSGDVDAADYNSRENKVYLFRGKEFVVISPEESMKLEPGYPKNTEVAWPEAILGEK
;
A
#
# COMPACT_ATOMS: atom_id res chain seq x y z
N MET A 1 63.10 -19.63 57.66
CA MET A 1 62.56 -21.00 57.46
C MET A 1 61.84 -20.99 56.10
N MET A 2 62.22 -21.81 55.10
CA MET A 2 61.87 -23.24 54.94
C MET A 2 60.35 -23.48 55.06
N LYS A 3 59.60 -24.01 54.08
CA LYS A 3 59.87 -24.78 52.84
C LYS A 3 58.84 -24.35 51.75
N ASN A 4 59.10 -24.30 50.43
CA ASN A 4 59.72 -25.23 49.46
C ASN A 4 58.73 -26.23 48.81
N LYS A 5 59.04 -26.60 47.53
CA LYS A 5 58.27 -27.34 46.48
C LYS A 5 57.33 -26.44 45.66
N ILE A 6 57.09 -26.63 44.35
CA ILE A 6 57.60 -27.56 43.30
C ILE A 6 57.61 -26.76 41.96
N PHE A 7 58.68 -26.72 41.15
CA PHE A 7 59.10 -27.61 40.02
C PHE A 7 58.18 -27.59 38.75
N PRO A 8 58.73 -27.77 37.53
CA PRO A 8 58.58 -26.78 36.45
C PRO A 8 58.37 -27.42 35.05
N LYS A 9 58.83 -26.71 33.99
CA LYS A 9 59.13 -27.13 32.60
C LYS A 9 58.14 -26.70 31.52
N LEU A 10 58.47 -25.54 30.96
CA LEU A 10 58.26 -25.23 29.55
C LEU A 10 59.07 -26.21 28.67
N GLN A 11 58.46 -26.87 27.68
CA GLN A 11 58.94 -26.93 26.29
C GLN A 11 58.05 -27.76 25.33
N VAL A 12 57.73 -27.12 24.20
CA VAL A 12 57.62 -27.68 22.83
C VAL A 12 56.54 -28.75 22.52
N ALA A 13 55.52 -28.34 21.77
CA ALA A 13 55.09 -29.03 20.53
C ALA A 13 54.30 -28.08 19.60
N ARG A 14 54.47 -28.21 18.29
CA ARG A 14 53.75 -27.45 17.25
C ARG A 14 52.36 -28.03 17.01
N VAL A 15 51.32 -27.20 16.88
CA VAL A 15 50.09 -27.56 16.15
C VAL A 15 49.58 -26.37 15.33
N LEU A 16 49.65 -26.52 14.01
CA LEU A 16 48.75 -26.02 12.96
C LEU A 16 47.89 -24.76 13.26
N ILE A 17 48.28 -23.62 12.69
CA ILE A 17 47.35 -22.50 12.44
C ILE A 17 46.42 -22.92 11.30
N LEU A 18 45.21 -23.37 11.66
CA LEU A 18 44.17 -23.74 10.71
C LEU A 18 43.44 -22.47 10.24
N LEU A 19 43.49 -22.22 8.93
CA LEU A 19 42.70 -21.17 8.27
C LEU A 19 41.20 -21.51 8.38
N THR A 20 40.51 -20.87 9.32
CA THR A 20 39.04 -20.76 9.33
C THR A 20 38.61 -19.31 9.61
N PHE A 21 39.06 -18.38 8.77
CA PHE A 21 38.28 -17.16 8.52
C PHE A 21 37.06 -17.60 7.71
N GLN A 22 36.06 -18.14 8.42
CA GLN A 22 34.87 -18.69 7.80
C GLN A 22 34.02 -17.53 7.28
N VAL A 23 33.88 -17.49 5.96
CA VAL A 23 33.23 -16.43 5.20
C VAL A 23 31.72 -16.41 5.53
N CYS A 24 31.34 -15.66 6.55
CA CYS A 24 29.96 -15.29 6.82
C CYS A 24 29.52 -14.12 5.91
N SER A 25 29.54 -14.37 4.60
CA SER A 25 28.89 -13.53 3.59
C SER A 25 27.95 -14.38 2.73
N LEU A 26 26.98 -14.98 3.40
CA LEU A 26 25.81 -15.67 2.84
C LEU A 26 24.57 -15.09 3.53
N GLY A 27 23.66 -14.40 2.86
CA GLY A 27 23.76 -13.89 1.50
C GLY A 27 22.73 -12.80 1.28
N ALA A 28 23.17 -11.54 1.28
CA ALA A 28 22.38 -10.45 0.72
C ALA A 28 22.50 -10.50 -0.81
N MET A 29 21.91 -11.55 -1.41
CA MET A 29 21.54 -11.54 -2.82
C MET A 29 20.35 -10.58 -2.97
N ALA A 30 20.63 -9.28 -2.83
CA ALA A 30 19.83 -8.29 -3.50
C ALA A 30 19.88 -8.66 -4.98
N GLN A 31 18.74 -9.08 -5.55
CA GLN A 31 18.63 -9.18 -6.99
C GLN A 31 19.03 -7.83 -7.55
N GLN A 32 20.14 -7.81 -8.27
CA GLN A 32 20.64 -6.62 -8.91
C GLN A 32 19.61 -6.27 -9.98
N GLU A 33 18.74 -5.30 -9.67
CA GLU A 33 17.68 -4.84 -10.57
C GLU A 33 18.29 -4.58 -11.96
N PRO A 34 17.69 -5.12 -13.04
CA PRO A 34 18.34 -5.15 -14.35
C PRO A 34 18.75 -3.75 -14.77
N THR A 35 20.03 -3.57 -15.08
CA THR A 35 20.69 -2.27 -15.23
C THR A 35 20.35 -1.54 -16.55
N GLY A 36 19.22 -1.89 -17.17
CA GLY A 36 18.70 -1.27 -18.39
C GLY A 36 17.54 -0.33 -18.06
N GLN A 37 17.45 0.79 -18.77
CA GLN A 37 16.26 1.64 -18.73
C GLN A 37 15.06 0.85 -19.26
N ARG A 38 14.04 0.69 -18.41
CA ARG A 38 12.79 0.02 -18.78
C ARG A 38 11.86 0.99 -19.50
N ASN A 39 11.10 0.50 -20.46
CA ASN A 39 10.06 1.26 -21.15
C ASN A 39 8.68 0.88 -20.59
N GLY A 40 7.96 1.85 -20.05
CA GLY A 40 6.60 1.69 -19.54
C GLY A 40 5.57 2.43 -20.38
N ILE A 41 4.34 1.93 -20.43
CA ILE A 41 3.17 2.66 -20.92
C ILE A 41 2.26 2.97 -19.71
N LEU A 42 1.68 4.18 -19.66
CA LEU A 42 0.61 4.54 -18.72
C LEU A 42 -0.61 5.00 -19.52
N ILE A 43 -1.67 4.19 -19.59
CA ILE A 43 -2.92 4.52 -20.29
C ILE A 43 -3.90 5.16 -19.29
N LEU A 44 -4.35 6.38 -19.59
CA LEU A 44 -5.24 7.16 -18.73
C LEU A 44 -6.72 6.85 -19.03
N GLY A 45 -7.47 6.41 -18.02
CA GLY A 45 -8.88 6.03 -18.07
C GLY A 45 -9.85 7.19 -18.34
N SER A 46 -11.09 6.84 -18.64
CA SER A 46 -12.13 7.77 -19.07
C SER A 46 -13.53 7.25 -18.72
N ALA A 47 -14.30 8.10 -18.03
CA ALA A 47 -15.73 7.91 -17.78
C ALA A 47 -16.62 8.22 -19.02
N ASP A 48 -16.03 8.17 -20.21
CA ASP A 48 -16.69 8.00 -21.51
C ASP A 48 -16.10 6.76 -22.18
N LYS A 49 -16.95 5.76 -22.46
CA LYS A 49 -16.55 4.45 -22.97
C LYS A 49 -15.88 4.51 -24.34
N ASN A 50 -16.36 5.38 -25.23
CA ASN A 50 -15.75 5.53 -26.55
C ASN A 50 -14.33 6.10 -26.42
N THR A 51 -14.17 7.17 -25.63
CA THR A 51 -12.86 7.74 -25.27
C THR A 51 -11.96 6.71 -24.56
N LEU A 52 -12.50 5.84 -23.69
CA LEU A 52 -11.74 4.77 -23.04
C LEU A 52 -11.18 3.77 -24.07
N VAL A 53 -12.03 3.25 -24.95
CA VAL A 53 -11.63 2.32 -26.02
C VAL A 53 -10.61 2.98 -26.95
N GLU A 54 -10.84 4.22 -27.39
CA GLU A 54 -9.89 4.98 -28.20
C GLU A 54 -8.50 5.03 -27.55
N ARG A 55 -8.40 5.37 -26.25
CA ARG A 55 -7.12 5.44 -25.53
C ARG A 55 -6.43 4.09 -25.42
N VAL A 56 -7.18 3.00 -25.24
CA VAL A 56 -6.61 1.65 -25.28
C VAL A 56 -6.07 1.32 -26.67
N GLU A 57 -6.76 1.71 -27.74
CA GLU A 57 -6.27 1.50 -29.11
C GLU A 57 -5.00 2.33 -29.39
N VAL A 58 -4.89 3.56 -28.88
CA VAL A 58 -3.65 4.36 -28.93
C VAL A 58 -2.51 3.64 -28.19
N GLY A 59 -2.76 3.16 -26.96
CA GLY A 59 -1.76 2.45 -26.17
C GLY A 59 -1.34 1.11 -26.78
N TYR A 60 -2.27 0.39 -27.40
CA TYR A 60 -2.01 -0.84 -28.12
C TYR A 60 -1.17 -0.60 -29.39
N ARG A 61 -1.45 0.45 -30.17
CA ARG A 61 -0.61 0.81 -31.33
C ARG A 61 0.82 1.17 -30.91
N LEU A 62 0.97 1.89 -29.79
CA LEU A 62 2.30 2.17 -29.23
C LEU A 62 3.01 0.88 -28.79
N TYR A 63 2.32 -0.01 -28.06
CA TYR A 63 2.85 -1.32 -27.65
C TYR A 63 3.28 -2.20 -28.84
N ALA A 64 2.50 -2.19 -29.92
CA ALA A 64 2.78 -2.94 -31.15
C ALA A 64 3.83 -2.28 -32.07
N SER A 65 4.46 -1.17 -31.64
CA SER A 65 5.56 -0.53 -32.36
C SER A 65 6.88 -1.33 -32.23
N PRO A 66 7.94 -1.00 -32.97
CA PRO A 66 9.26 -1.60 -32.79
C PRO A 66 9.93 -1.34 -31.41
N THR A 67 9.29 -0.58 -30.51
CA THR A 67 9.79 -0.33 -29.16
C THR A 67 9.38 -1.47 -28.23
N SER A 68 10.35 -2.11 -27.57
CA SER A 68 10.05 -3.09 -26.50
C SER A 68 9.53 -2.38 -25.24
N PHE A 69 8.49 -2.93 -24.60
CA PHE A 69 7.92 -2.42 -23.35
C PHE A 69 7.93 -3.49 -22.26
N ASP A 70 8.37 -3.10 -21.06
CA ASP A 70 8.52 -3.98 -19.88
C ASP A 70 7.23 -4.05 -19.04
N TYR A 71 6.38 -3.03 -19.12
CA TYR A 71 5.12 -2.96 -18.41
C TYR A 71 4.11 -1.97 -19.03
N ILE A 72 2.83 -2.20 -18.75
CA ILE A 72 1.73 -1.28 -19.01
C ILE A 72 0.99 -1.04 -17.69
N VAL A 73 0.79 0.21 -17.32
CA VAL A 73 -0.17 0.62 -16.29
C VAL A 73 -1.45 1.08 -16.99
N VAL A 74 -2.58 0.54 -16.57
CA VAL A 74 -3.91 1.03 -16.94
C VAL A 74 -4.55 1.65 -15.69
N SER A 75 -4.87 2.94 -15.75
CA SER A 75 -5.22 3.76 -14.58
C SER A 75 -6.58 4.41 -14.78
N GLY A 76 -7.57 4.05 -13.95
CA GLY A 76 -8.94 4.54 -14.06
C GLY A 76 -9.89 3.74 -13.17
N GLY A 77 -10.72 4.45 -12.42
CA GLY A 77 -11.45 3.89 -11.29
C GLY A 77 -12.78 3.24 -11.57
N CYS A 78 -13.47 2.93 -10.48
CA CYS A 78 -14.75 2.24 -10.47
C CYS A 78 -15.96 3.20 -10.50
N ALA A 79 -17.14 2.65 -10.79
CA ALA A 79 -18.44 3.35 -10.83
C ALA A 79 -18.64 4.37 -11.96
N ALA A 80 -17.73 4.46 -12.93
CA ALA A 80 -18.07 5.01 -14.24
C ALA A 80 -19.20 4.17 -14.90
N HIS A 81 -20.07 4.83 -15.67
CA HIS A 81 -21.12 4.18 -16.48
C HIS A 81 -22.14 3.27 -15.75
N GLN A 82 -22.27 3.34 -14.42
CA GLN A 82 -23.05 2.36 -13.64
C GLN A 82 -22.56 0.91 -13.81
N SER A 83 -21.35 0.71 -14.36
CA SER A 83 -20.76 -0.61 -14.56
C SER A 83 -20.29 -1.22 -13.24
N LYS A 84 -20.35 -2.55 -13.15
CA LYS A 84 -19.66 -3.30 -12.08
C LYS A 84 -18.14 -3.32 -12.28
N LEU A 85 -17.68 -3.18 -13.53
CA LEU A 85 -16.26 -3.14 -13.87
C LEU A 85 -15.71 -1.72 -13.79
N CYS A 86 -14.46 -1.62 -13.37
CA CYS A 86 -13.71 -0.37 -13.29
C CYS A 86 -12.97 -0.11 -14.61
N GLU A 87 -12.70 1.15 -14.94
CA GLU A 87 -12.10 1.53 -16.23
C GLU A 87 -10.78 0.78 -16.48
N ALA A 88 -9.89 0.68 -15.50
CA ALA A 88 -8.64 -0.08 -15.61
C ALA A 88 -8.82 -1.60 -15.79
N SER A 89 -9.92 -2.18 -15.30
CA SER A 89 -10.25 -3.59 -15.61
C SER A 89 -10.68 -3.74 -17.07
N GLU A 90 -11.58 -2.89 -17.57
CA GLU A 90 -12.01 -2.92 -18.98
C GLU A 90 -10.83 -2.65 -19.93
N MET A 91 -9.95 -1.70 -19.60
CA MET A 91 -8.71 -1.47 -20.36
C MET A 91 -7.79 -2.69 -20.37
N LYS A 92 -7.63 -3.41 -19.25
CA LYS A 92 -6.82 -4.65 -19.20
C LYS A 92 -7.45 -5.76 -20.05
N GLU A 93 -8.77 -5.96 -19.97
CA GLU A 93 -9.48 -6.98 -20.75
C GLU A 93 -9.31 -6.76 -22.26
N ILE A 94 -9.44 -5.51 -22.74
CA ILE A 94 -9.26 -5.16 -24.16
C ILE A 94 -7.81 -5.42 -24.61
N LEU A 95 -6.80 -5.06 -23.81
CA LEU A 95 -5.39 -5.32 -24.13
C LEU A 95 -5.07 -6.84 -24.19
N VAL A 96 -5.56 -7.62 -23.21
CA VAL A 96 -5.37 -9.08 -23.19
C VAL A 96 -6.08 -9.74 -24.38
N ALA A 97 -7.28 -9.30 -24.74
CA ALA A 97 -8.00 -9.79 -25.92
C ALA A 97 -7.26 -9.50 -27.24
N LYS A 98 -6.37 -8.50 -27.26
CA LYS A 98 -5.47 -8.17 -28.38
C LYS A 98 -4.12 -8.90 -28.33
N GLY A 99 -3.91 -9.80 -27.37
CA GLY A 99 -2.69 -10.59 -27.23
C GLY A 99 -1.58 -9.95 -26.41
N VAL A 100 -1.84 -8.84 -25.69
CA VAL A 100 -0.87 -8.29 -24.73
C VAL A 100 -0.80 -9.21 -23.49
N PRO A 101 0.39 -9.64 -23.04
CA PRO A 101 0.51 -10.53 -21.89
C PRO A 101 -0.07 -9.93 -20.60
N ALA A 102 -0.90 -10.70 -19.88
CA ALA A 102 -1.64 -10.20 -18.72
C ALA A 102 -0.73 -9.89 -17.52
N GLU A 103 0.46 -10.48 -17.46
CA GLU A 103 1.48 -10.35 -16.43
C GLU A 103 2.27 -9.03 -16.49
N ILE A 104 2.30 -8.37 -17.66
CA ILE A 104 2.92 -7.03 -17.80
C ILE A 104 1.92 -5.89 -17.61
N ILE A 105 0.61 -6.18 -17.51
CA ILE A 105 -0.46 -5.18 -17.33
C ILE A 105 -0.84 -5.04 -15.87
N PHE A 106 -0.48 -3.91 -15.26
CA PHE A 106 -0.80 -3.52 -13.89
C PHE A 106 -2.01 -2.59 -13.89
N LYS A 107 -3.00 -2.86 -13.03
CA LYS A 107 -4.21 -2.05 -12.90
C LYS A 107 -4.07 -1.06 -11.75
N GLU A 108 -4.63 0.13 -11.93
CA GLU A 108 -4.87 1.12 -10.87
C GLU A 108 -6.34 1.56 -10.97
N GLU A 109 -7.12 1.31 -9.91
CA GLU A 109 -8.60 1.39 -9.92
C GLU A 109 -9.18 2.36 -8.88
N LYS A 110 -8.35 3.19 -8.26
CA LYS A 110 -8.70 4.17 -7.22
C LYS A 110 -8.97 5.57 -7.81
N SER A 111 -8.48 5.83 -9.03
CA SER A 111 -8.56 7.15 -9.66
C SER A 111 -9.94 7.56 -10.18
N LYS A 112 -10.38 8.77 -9.82
CA LYS A 112 -11.60 9.42 -10.34
C LYS A 112 -11.32 10.73 -11.09
N SER A 113 -10.04 11.05 -11.35
CA SER A 113 -9.62 12.25 -12.08
C SER A 113 -8.20 12.10 -12.64
N THR A 114 -7.82 12.94 -13.61
CA THR A 114 -6.45 12.94 -14.17
C THR A 114 -5.36 13.21 -13.12
N VAL A 115 -5.65 14.04 -12.11
CA VAL A 115 -4.78 14.24 -10.93
C VAL A 115 -4.54 12.91 -10.23
N GLN A 116 -5.61 12.16 -9.99
CA GLN A 116 -5.52 10.88 -9.28
C GLN A 116 -4.85 9.80 -10.13
N ASN A 117 -5.06 9.79 -11.45
CA ASN A 117 -4.37 8.87 -12.36
C ASN A 117 -2.84 8.98 -12.20
N TYR A 118 -2.32 10.22 -12.09
CA TYR A 118 -0.92 10.44 -11.75
C TYR A 118 -0.57 9.89 -10.36
N THR A 119 -1.27 10.32 -9.31
CA THR A 119 -0.86 10.05 -7.93
C THR A 119 -0.98 8.60 -7.50
N TYR A 120 -2.02 7.87 -7.94
CA TYR A 120 -2.14 6.44 -7.64
C TYR A 120 -1.20 5.60 -8.52
N SER A 121 -1.02 5.92 -9.81
CA SER A 121 -0.03 5.22 -10.65
C SER A 121 1.40 5.38 -10.13
N ARG A 122 1.74 6.56 -9.57
CA ARG A 122 3.01 6.84 -8.87
C ARG A 122 3.24 5.94 -7.64
N MET A 123 2.17 5.51 -6.99
CA MET A 123 2.19 4.70 -5.78
C MET A 123 2.07 3.19 -6.05
N LEU A 124 1.62 2.79 -7.25
CA LEU A 124 1.34 1.40 -7.58
C LEU A 124 2.57 0.49 -7.37
N ARG A 125 2.40 -0.56 -6.57
CA ARG A 125 3.45 -1.54 -6.22
C ARG A 125 3.13 -2.92 -6.80
N LYS A 126 4.16 -3.72 -7.04
CA LYS A 126 4.07 -5.17 -7.30
C LYS A 126 3.88 -5.94 -5.99
N ALA A 127 3.57 -7.23 -6.08
CA ALA A 127 3.46 -8.13 -4.92
C ALA A 127 4.78 -8.28 -4.11
N ASP A 128 5.91 -7.88 -4.68
CA ASP A 128 7.21 -7.80 -3.99
C ASP A 128 7.45 -6.47 -3.25
N GLY A 129 6.48 -5.56 -3.26
CA GLY A 129 6.55 -4.23 -2.65
C GLY A 129 7.30 -3.18 -3.47
N THR A 130 7.97 -3.54 -4.56
CA THR A 130 8.63 -2.57 -5.45
C THR A 130 7.60 -1.78 -6.25
N LYS A 131 7.87 -0.51 -6.53
CA LYS A 131 6.99 0.27 -7.41
C LYS A 131 6.96 -0.33 -8.83
N VAL A 132 5.82 -0.19 -9.51
CA VAL A 132 5.68 -0.53 -10.93
C VAL A 132 6.48 0.47 -11.78
N ILE A 133 6.14 1.76 -11.67
CA ILE A 133 6.89 2.89 -12.24
C ILE A 133 8.02 3.26 -11.27
N ARG A 134 9.27 3.25 -11.72
CA ARG A 134 10.46 3.46 -10.90
C ARG A 134 11.37 4.57 -11.45
N PRO A 135 12.17 5.24 -10.59
CA PRO A 135 13.24 6.13 -11.05
C PRO A 135 14.13 5.46 -12.11
N GLY A 136 14.45 6.19 -13.18
CA GLY A 136 15.24 5.72 -14.32
C GLY A 136 14.41 5.15 -15.49
N ASP A 137 13.15 4.77 -15.27
CA ASP A 137 12.27 4.29 -16.34
C ASP A 137 12.04 5.38 -17.41
N LYS A 138 11.74 4.95 -18.64
CA LYS A 138 11.15 5.79 -19.68
C LYS A 138 9.66 5.50 -19.77
N LEU A 139 8.82 6.50 -19.52
CA LEU A 139 7.37 6.31 -19.41
C LEU A 139 6.62 7.03 -20.54
N TYR A 140 5.74 6.31 -21.23
CA TYR A 140 4.88 6.87 -22.26
C TYR A 140 3.47 7.04 -21.71
N VAL A 141 3.08 8.28 -21.41
CA VAL A 141 1.75 8.61 -20.89
C VAL A 141 0.78 8.76 -22.07
N VAL A 142 -0.14 7.82 -22.18
CA VAL A 142 -1.05 7.64 -23.31
C VAL A 142 -2.43 8.23 -23.03
N SER A 143 -2.92 9.00 -24.00
CA SER A 143 -4.28 9.53 -24.05
C SER A 143 -4.69 9.83 -25.50
N ASN A 144 -5.97 10.13 -25.74
CA ASN A 144 -6.48 10.70 -26.98
C ASN A 144 -6.60 12.24 -26.91
N HIS A 145 -6.04 12.83 -25.84
CA HIS A 145 -6.26 14.22 -25.45
C HIS A 145 -5.09 14.81 -24.64
N TRP A 146 -4.97 16.13 -24.62
CA TRP A 146 -3.81 16.89 -24.14
C TRP A 146 -3.54 16.81 -22.62
N HIS A 147 -4.46 16.30 -21.81
CA HIS A 147 -4.26 16.13 -20.36
C HIS A 147 -3.16 15.12 -19.96
N ALA A 148 -2.67 14.29 -20.90
CA ALA A 148 -1.48 13.47 -20.69
C ALA A 148 -0.18 14.27 -20.58
N ILE A 149 -0.12 15.49 -21.15
CA ILE A 149 1.06 16.36 -21.12
C ILE A 149 1.46 16.72 -19.68
N PRO A 150 0.59 17.31 -18.82
CA PRO A 150 0.97 17.65 -17.45
C PRO A 150 1.22 16.42 -16.56
N VAL A 151 0.62 15.26 -16.86
CA VAL A 151 0.92 13.99 -16.16
C VAL A 151 2.35 13.53 -16.48
N ALA A 152 2.75 13.55 -17.75
CA ALA A 152 4.13 13.26 -18.15
C ALA A 152 5.11 14.28 -17.55
N ALA A 153 4.78 15.58 -17.58
CA ALA A 153 5.61 16.63 -17.00
C ALA A 153 5.88 16.40 -15.50
N ARG A 154 4.87 15.97 -14.71
CA ARG A 154 5.06 15.64 -13.28
C ARG A 154 6.02 14.46 -13.06
N PHE A 155 5.87 13.36 -13.79
CA PHE A 155 6.79 12.22 -13.69
C PHE A 155 8.24 12.63 -14.02
N THR A 156 8.42 13.47 -15.04
CA THR A 156 9.73 13.99 -15.44
C THR A 156 10.35 14.94 -14.42
N ALA A 157 9.58 15.88 -13.87
CA ALA A 157 10.11 16.85 -12.92
C ALA A 157 10.43 16.22 -11.55
N ASN A 158 9.59 15.29 -11.07
CA ASN A 158 9.52 14.98 -9.63
C ASN A 158 9.72 13.49 -9.27
N ASP A 159 9.73 12.57 -10.24
CA ASP A 159 9.86 11.12 -9.98
C ASP A 159 11.14 10.49 -10.54
N SER A 160 12.02 11.30 -11.15
CA SER A 160 13.22 10.85 -11.85
C SER A 160 12.92 9.83 -12.95
N VAL A 161 11.75 9.95 -13.59
CA VAL A 161 11.29 9.11 -14.71
C VAL A 161 11.45 9.93 -16.00
N THR A 162 11.97 9.36 -17.09
CA THR A 162 11.98 10.04 -18.40
C THR A 162 10.60 9.90 -19.04
N ALA A 163 9.63 10.74 -18.63
CA ALA A 163 8.26 10.64 -19.10
C ALA A 163 7.97 11.54 -20.31
N VAL A 164 7.34 10.95 -21.34
CA VAL A 164 6.85 11.61 -22.55
C VAL A 164 5.36 11.34 -22.70
N TYR A 165 4.63 12.24 -23.33
CA TYR A 165 3.24 11.99 -23.71
C TYR A 165 3.18 11.31 -25.08
N HIS A 166 2.21 10.42 -25.28
CA HIS A 166 1.87 9.84 -26.57
C HIS A 166 0.38 10.03 -26.82
N ILE A 167 0.05 10.94 -27.74
CA ILE A 167 -1.33 11.39 -27.96
C ILE A 167 -1.69 11.23 -29.44
N GLU A 168 -2.77 10.50 -29.69
CA GLU A 168 -3.40 10.38 -31.01
C GLU A 168 -4.89 10.72 -30.84
N GLY A 169 -5.32 11.86 -31.39
CA GLY A 169 -6.68 12.38 -31.21
C GLY A 169 -6.74 13.90 -31.36
N SER A 170 -7.83 14.50 -30.88
CA SER A 170 -7.97 15.97 -30.89
C SER A 170 -7.07 16.61 -29.83
N ILE A 171 -6.13 17.45 -30.28
CA ILE A 171 -5.39 18.37 -29.40
C ILE A 171 -6.23 19.56 -28.93
N LEU A 172 -7.38 19.82 -29.58
CA LEU A 172 -8.31 20.87 -29.16
C LEU A 172 -9.16 20.37 -27.97
N PRO A 173 -9.33 21.17 -26.90
CA PRO A 173 -10.29 20.88 -25.84
C PRO A 173 -11.71 20.73 -26.40
N LYS A 174 -12.46 19.74 -25.91
CA LYS A 174 -13.91 19.65 -26.05
C LYS A 174 -14.54 20.78 -25.21
N ASN A 175 -15.72 21.25 -25.58
CA ASN A 175 -16.45 22.29 -24.83
C ASN A 175 -16.80 21.88 -23.38
N THR A 176 -16.70 20.58 -23.06
CA THR A 176 -16.91 19.99 -21.73
C THR A 176 -15.62 19.81 -20.92
N ASP A 177 -14.45 20.03 -21.51
CA ASP A 177 -13.18 19.87 -20.81
C ASP A 177 -12.94 21.01 -19.83
N GLN A 178 -12.35 20.69 -18.68
CA GLN A 178 -11.85 21.72 -17.77
C GLN A 178 -10.65 22.40 -18.45
N VAL A 179 -10.83 23.64 -18.88
CA VAL A 179 -9.80 24.40 -19.63
C VAL A 179 -8.48 24.53 -18.84
N ASN A 180 -8.55 24.40 -17.51
CA ASN A 180 -7.40 24.40 -16.61
C ASN A 180 -7.04 22.97 -16.12
N TYR A 181 -6.47 22.14 -17.01
CA TYR A 181 -5.60 21.03 -16.58
C TYR A 181 -4.17 21.53 -16.24
N THR A 182 -3.87 22.83 -16.40
CA THR A 182 -2.57 23.41 -16.00
C THR A 182 -2.30 23.27 -14.50
N ASN A 183 -3.33 23.30 -13.65
CA ASN A 183 -3.23 23.00 -12.20
C ASN A 183 -2.68 21.59 -11.89
N ILE A 184 -2.57 20.69 -12.86
CA ILE A 184 -1.91 19.38 -12.67
C ILE A 184 -0.39 19.52 -12.62
N PHE A 185 0.21 20.45 -13.37
CA PHE A 185 1.65 20.67 -13.37
C PHE A 185 1.99 22.10 -12.93
N ASP A 186 2.50 22.19 -11.71
CA ASP A 186 3.11 23.39 -11.16
C ASP A 186 4.57 23.01 -10.82
N PRO A 187 5.58 23.64 -11.44
CA PRO A 187 6.99 23.31 -11.20
C PRO A 187 7.48 23.72 -9.81
N GLU A 188 6.76 24.59 -9.09
CA GLU A 188 7.10 24.98 -7.71
C GLU A 188 6.54 23.98 -6.68
N VAL A 189 5.59 23.12 -7.07
CA VAL A 189 4.91 22.16 -6.18
C VAL A 189 5.43 20.74 -6.38
N SER A 190 6.26 20.30 -5.42
CA SER A 190 6.78 18.93 -5.34
C SER A 190 5.67 17.87 -5.38
N SER A 191 6.00 16.68 -5.88
CA SER A 191 5.00 15.61 -5.97
C SER A 191 4.60 15.02 -4.63
N GLU A 192 5.39 15.21 -3.58
CA GLU A 192 5.04 14.86 -2.20
C GLU A 192 3.86 15.71 -1.73
N VAL A 193 3.94 17.04 -1.88
CA VAL A 193 2.88 17.98 -1.49
C VAL A 193 1.65 17.81 -2.39
N PHE A 194 1.85 17.69 -3.70
CA PHE A 194 0.76 17.48 -4.65
C PHE A 194 0.02 16.15 -4.41
N SER A 195 0.75 15.05 -4.21
CA SER A 195 0.14 13.75 -3.92
C SER A 195 -0.57 13.77 -2.58
N ALA A 196 0.01 14.39 -1.54
CA ALA A 196 -0.66 14.55 -0.26
C ALA A 196 -2.02 15.28 -0.41
N LYS A 197 -2.07 16.39 -1.16
CA LYS A 197 -3.31 17.13 -1.44
C LYS A 197 -4.34 16.32 -2.23
N ALA A 198 -3.92 15.56 -3.24
CA ALA A 198 -4.79 14.76 -4.10
C ALA A 198 -5.37 13.52 -3.38
N LEU A 199 -4.54 12.84 -2.60
CA LEU A 199 -4.84 11.57 -1.95
C LEU A 199 -5.53 11.74 -0.59
N TRP A 200 -5.39 12.89 0.08
CA TRP A 200 -6.04 13.11 1.38
C TRP A 200 -7.57 12.93 1.31
N PRO A 201 -8.22 12.15 2.20
CA PRO A 201 -7.67 11.46 3.38
C PRO A 201 -7.55 9.94 3.18
N MET A 202 -6.66 9.50 2.27
CA MET A 202 -6.33 8.08 2.09
C MET A 202 -5.70 7.49 3.36
N VAL A 203 -6.24 6.34 3.79
CA VAL A 203 -5.84 5.63 5.00
C VAL A 203 -4.98 4.44 4.60
N GLY A 204 -3.69 4.44 4.96
CA GLY A 204 -2.74 3.35 4.69
C GLY A 204 -2.57 2.36 5.86
N ALA A 205 -3.08 2.69 7.04
CA ALA A 205 -3.25 1.76 8.14
C ALA A 205 -4.28 2.30 9.13
N SER A 206 -5.03 1.43 9.81
CA SER A 206 -5.97 1.85 10.85
C SER A 206 -5.99 0.85 12.00
N PHE A 207 -6.27 1.31 13.22
CA PHE A 207 -6.54 0.44 14.35
C PHE A 207 -7.34 1.19 15.44
N THR A 208 -8.29 0.48 16.06
CA THR A 208 -9.07 0.98 17.19
C THR A 208 -8.64 0.31 18.50
N VAL A 209 -8.10 1.10 19.42
CA VAL A 209 -7.75 0.65 20.78
C VAL A 209 -8.96 0.84 21.69
N GLU A 210 -9.34 -0.20 22.45
CA GLU A 210 -10.43 -0.14 23.43
C GLU A 210 -9.94 -0.33 24.87
N ASN A 211 -10.52 0.42 25.81
CA ASN A 211 -10.38 0.19 27.25
C ASN A 211 -11.73 -0.20 27.84
N LYS A 212 -11.98 -1.52 27.94
CA LYS A 212 -13.26 -2.08 28.44
C LYS A 212 -13.64 -1.60 29.84
N LYS A 213 -12.66 -1.36 30.73
CA LYS A 213 -12.89 -0.88 32.10
C LYS A 213 -13.40 0.55 32.14
N LYS A 214 -12.82 1.43 31.31
CA LYS A 214 -13.14 2.87 31.23
C LYS A 214 -14.17 3.22 30.15
N ARG A 215 -14.65 2.22 29.39
CA ARG A 215 -15.68 2.33 28.32
C ARG A 215 -15.38 3.39 27.26
N TRP A 216 -14.10 3.59 26.92
CA TRP A 216 -13.67 4.39 25.77
C TRP A 216 -12.97 3.53 24.72
N GLN A 217 -13.00 3.99 23.48
CA GLN A 217 -12.11 3.55 22.41
C GLN A 217 -11.45 4.76 21.75
N THR A 218 -10.30 4.57 21.14
CA THR A 218 -9.62 5.57 20.32
C THR A 218 -9.23 4.92 19.00
N THR A 219 -9.71 5.50 17.90
CA THR A 219 -9.43 5.05 16.53
C THR A 219 -8.30 5.89 15.96
N TYR A 220 -7.29 5.22 15.40
CA TYR A 220 -6.14 5.83 14.76
C TYR A 220 -6.20 5.50 13.26
N ARG A 221 -6.38 6.51 12.40
CA ARG A 221 -6.27 6.35 10.93
C ARG A 221 -4.98 7.02 10.47
N LEU A 222 -4.07 6.24 9.91
CA LEU A 222 -2.72 6.65 9.54
C LEU A 222 -2.70 7.02 8.05
N MET A 223 -2.24 8.24 7.76
CA MET A 223 -2.35 8.90 6.45
C MET A 223 -1.01 9.59 6.12
N ASN A 224 -0.13 8.92 5.37
CA ASN A 224 1.14 9.46 4.87
C ASN A 224 1.96 10.26 5.92
N GLY A 225 2.31 9.62 7.05
CA GLY A 225 3.08 10.26 8.14
C GLY A 225 2.28 11.18 9.07
N LEU A 226 0.98 11.34 8.83
CA LEU A 226 0.01 11.90 9.78
C LEU A 226 -0.89 10.80 10.38
N ALA A 227 -1.51 11.11 11.51
CA ALA A 227 -2.50 10.29 12.18
C ALA A 227 -3.74 11.15 12.48
N TYR A 228 -4.92 10.73 12.00
CA TYR A 228 -6.20 11.19 12.53
C TYR A 228 -6.56 10.34 13.74
N VAL A 229 -6.71 10.99 14.89
CA VAL A 229 -6.96 10.35 16.19
C VAL A 229 -8.35 10.74 16.67
N GLU A 230 -9.27 9.77 16.68
CA GLU A 230 -10.67 9.96 17.04
C GLU A 230 -10.97 9.30 18.39
N SER A 231 -11.42 10.09 19.37
CA SER A 231 -11.75 9.60 20.71
C SER A 231 -13.25 9.38 20.86
N ALA A 232 -13.65 8.21 21.41
CA ALA A 232 -15.05 7.86 21.62
C ALA A 232 -15.83 8.79 22.57
N ALA A 233 -15.13 9.65 23.32
CA ALA A 233 -15.75 10.70 24.12
C ALA A 233 -16.43 11.79 23.26
N LYS A 234 -15.97 11.96 22.01
CA LYS A 234 -16.49 12.92 21.03
C LYS A 234 -16.43 12.30 19.61
N PRO A 235 -17.36 11.37 19.26
CA PRO A 235 -17.41 10.79 17.93
C PRO A 235 -17.57 11.88 16.86
N GLY A 236 -16.81 11.82 15.77
CA GLY A 236 -16.74 12.85 14.74
C GLY A 236 -15.80 14.03 15.03
N GLU A 237 -15.28 14.18 16.26
CA GLU A 237 -14.31 15.23 16.62
C GLU A 237 -12.90 14.64 16.87
N GLY A 238 -12.32 14.02 15.83
CA GLY A 238 -10.92 13.63 15.86
C GLY A 238 -9.97 14.78 15.48
N SER A 239 -8.72 14.68 15.93
CA SER A 239 -7.65 15.63 15.61
C SER A 239 -6.60 14.99 14.72
N VAL A 240 -6.04 15.75 13.77
CA VAL A 240 -4.87 15.31 12.98
C VAL A 240 -3.59 15.72 13.70
N GLU A 241 -2.66 14.78 13.87
CA GLU A 241 -1.30 15.02 14.36
C GLU A 241 -0.27 14.28 13.50
N ARG A 242 1.03 14.45 13.77
CA ARG A 242 2.08 13.65 13.11
C ARG A 242 2.04 12.22 13.66
N THR A 243 2.28 11.21 12.83
CA THR A 243 2.35 9.80 13.27
C THR A 243 3.35 9.59 14.42
N ALA A 244 4.46 10.33 14.40
CA ALA A 244 5.46 10.30 15.48
C ALA A 244 4.99 10.91 16.83
N LEU A 245 3.88 11.64 16.87
CA LEU A 245 3.26 12.12 18.13
C LEU A 245 2.21 11.13 18.64
N ALA A 246 1.43 10.56 17.72
CA ALA A 246 0.49 9.48 18.02
C ALA A 246 1.24 8.24 18.58
N LEU A 247 2.37 7.90 17.97
CA LEU A 247 3.15 6.68 18.16
C LEU A 247 4.64 6.98 18.43
N PRO A 248 4.98 7.61 19.58
CA PRO A 248 6.29 8.22 19.82
C PRO A 248 7.47 7.25 20.02
N ALA A 249 7.20 5.94 20.06
CA ALA A 249 8.23 4.90 20.15
C ALA A 249 8.49 4.16 18.83
N LEU A 250 7.84 4.53 17.72
CA LEU A 250 8.13 3.93 16.41
C LEU A 250 9.55 4.29 15.93
N PRO A 251 10.21 3.40 15.16
CA PRO A 251 11.51 3.72 14.57
C PRO A 251 11.41 4.94 13.65
N ALA A 252 12.43 5.81 13.61
CA ALA A 252 12.40 7.02 12.78
C ALA A 252 12.18 6.73 11.28
N ALA A 253 12.73 5.60 10.77
CA ALA A 253 12.51 5.14 9.40
C ALA A 253 11.04 4.76 9.09
N TRP A 254 10.20 4.63 10.12
CA TRP A 254 8.78 4.28 10.03
C TRP A 254 7.86 5.51 10.17
N ALA A 255 8.40 6.72 10.31
CA ALA A 255 7.61 7.95 10.53
C ALA A 255 6.78 8.43 9.33
N GLY A 256 6.96 7.83 8.14
CA GLY A 256 6.15 8.09 6.93
C GLY A 256 4.91 7.19 6.83
N GLU A 257 4.59 6.75 5.62
CA GLU A 257 3.57 5.74 5.34
C GLU A 257 3.88 4.42 6.08
N LEU A 258 2.87 3.82 6.71
CA LEU A 258 2.88 2.51 7.37
C LEU A 258 1.93 1.62 6.57
N ASP A 259 2.30 0.36 6.35
CA ASP A 259 1.63 -0.48 5.34
C ASP A 259 0.41 -1.23 5.91
N ALA A 260 0.37 -1.53 7.21
CA ALA A 260 -0.81 -2.06 7.90
C ALA A 260 -0.71 -1.87 9.42
N ALA A 261 -1.84 -2.02 10.13
CA ALA A 261 -1.87 -2.16 11.59
C ALA A 261 -3.08 -2.97 12.05
N TYR A 262 -3.04 -3.52 13.27
CA TYR A 262 -4.23 -4.01 13.98
C TYR A 262 -4.05 -3.95 15.50
N TYR A 263 -5.14 -3.84 16.26
CA TYR A 263 -5.13 -3.97 17.72
C TYR A 263 -5.66 -5.35 18.16
N ASN A 264 -4.92 -6.07 19.00
CA ASN A 264 -5.36 -7.32 19.62
C ASN A 264 -5.78 -7.09 21.07
N ASN A 265 -7.09 -7.12 21.34
CA ASN A 265 -7.62 -6.96 22.70
C ASN A 265 -7.35 -8.16 23.64
N SER A 266 -6.75 -9.25 23.14
CA SER A 266 -6.42 -10.44 23.93
C SER A 266 -5.05 -10.34 24.60
N ASP A 267 -4.11 -9.58 24.04
CA ASP A 267 -2.78 -9.28 24.62
C ASP A 267 -2.56 -7.78 24.91
N ASN A 268 -3.54 -6.91 24.57
CA ASN A 268 -3.48 -5.45 24.69
C ASN A 268 -2.29 -4.84 23.94
N LYS A 269 -2.05 -5.31 22.70
CA LYS A 269 -1.00 -4.78 21.83
C LYS A 269 -1.54 -4.32 20.48
N VAL A 270 -0.94 -3.26 19.96
CA VAL A 270 -1.07 -2.87 18.55
C VAL A 270 0.10 -3.49 17.79
N TYR A 271 -0.20 -4.17 16.69
CA TYR A 271 0.76 -4.70 15.74
C TYR A 271 0.80 -3.76 14.53
N ILE A 272 1.97 -3.25 14.19
CA ILE A 272 2.18 -2.24 13.13
C ILE A 272 3.17 -2.79 12.13
N PHE A 273 2.93 -2.60 10.83
CA PHE A 273 3.68 -3.22 9.75
C PHE A 273 4.37 -2.20 8.86
N LYS A 274 5.59 -2.53 8.43
CA LYS A 274 6.29 -1.79 7.39
C LYS A 274 7.26 -2.70 6.63
N GLY A 275 7.05 -2.83 5.32
CA GLY A 275 7.75 -3.77 4.47
C GLY A 275 7.68 -5.20 5.04
N THR A 276 8.84 -5.85 5.11
CA THR A 276 8.99 -7.23 5.61
C THR A 276 9.12 -7.33 7.13
N ALA A 277 8.72 -6.30 7.88
CA ALA A 277 8.88 -6.22 9.33
C ALA A 277 7.62 -5.72 10.04
N TYR A 278 7.49 -6.09 11.32
CA TYR A 278 6.42 -5.65 12.20
C TYR A 278 6.95 -5.19 13.57
N ALA A 279 6.24 -4.24 14.19
CA ALA A 279 6.51 -3.73 15.53
C ALA A 279 5.31 -4.02 16.44
N ARG A 280 5.56 -4.29 17.72
CA ARG A 280 4.52 -4.52 18.73
C ARG A 280 4.52 -3.39 19.76
N PHE A 281 3.45 -2.60 19.76
CA PHE A 281 3.29 -1.37 20.51
C PHE A 281 2.29 -1.53 21.66
N SER A 282 2.62 -0.94 22.81
CA SER A 282 1.81 -0.90 24.01
C SER A 282 1.03 0.42 24.07
N PRO A 283 -0.28 0.46 23.77
CA PRO A 283 -1.00 1.72 23.59
C PRO A 283 -1.11 2.56 24.87
N GLU A 284 -1.26 1.92 26.04
CA GLU A 284 -1.33 2.65 27.33
C GLU A 284 0.00 3.26 27.75
N ALA A 285 1.12 2.56 27.50
CA ALA A 285 2.47 3.04 27.83
C ALA A 285 3.11 3.91 26.73
N LYS A 286 2.50 3.93 25.53
CA LYS A 286 3.05 4.52 24.29
C LYS A 286 4.48 4.05 23.93
N THR A 287 4.82 2.80 24.25
CA THR A 287 6.16 2.21 24.02
C THR A 287 6.11 1.00 23.09
N LEU A 288 7.24 0.69 22.43
CA LEU A 288 7.46 -0.62 21.81
C LEU A 288 7.91 -1.65 22.84
N ASP A 289 7.51 -2.90 22.63
CA ASP A 289 8.07 -4.03 23.36
C ASP A 289 9.55 -4.23 22.98
N ALA A 290 10.37 -4.69 23.93
CA ALA A 290 11.79 -4.91 23.70
C ALA A 290 12.06 -5.95 22.60
N GLY A 291 13.04 -5.67 21.74
CA GLY A 291 13.41 -6.54 20.62
C GLY A 291 12.50 -6.43 19.39
N TYR A 292 11.77 -5.32 19.23
CA TYR A 292 11.04 -4.95 18.02
C TYR A 292 11.69 -3.73 17.32
N PRO A 293 11.54 -3.55 16.00
CA PRO A 293 10.76 -4.39 15.07
C PRO A 293 11.40 -5.76 14.80
N LYS A 294 10.59 -6.70 14.31
CA LYS A 294 10.98 -8.07 13.94
C LYS A 294 10.58 -8.40 12.50
N PRO A 295 11.22 -9.40 11.85
CA PRO A 295 10.77 -9.91 10.55
C PRO A 295 9.31 -10.36 10.58
N LEU A 296 8.57 -10.17 9.48
CA LEU A 296 7.18 -10.62 9.32
C LEU A 296 7.05 -12.15 9.49
N THR A 297 8.08 -12.90 9.11
CA THR A 297 8.20 -14.35 9.32
C THR A 297 8.15 -14.76 10.81
N ASP A 298 8.51 -13.86 11.73
CA ASP A 298 8.43 -14.11 13.18
C ASP A 298 7.01 -13.89 13.75
N LEU A 299 6.07 -13.36 12.96
CA LEU A 299 4.68 -13.19 13.40
C LEU A 299 3.89 -14.49 13.32
N VAL A 300 4.14 -15.31 12.30
CA VAL A 300 3.31 -16.46 11.92
C VAL A 300 4.17 -17.63 11.48
N ASN A 301 4.02 -18.78 12.15
CA ASN A 301 4.62 -20.03 11.75
C ASN A 301 4.04 -20.50 10.41
N ASN A 302 4.88 -21.08 9.56
CA ASN A 302 4.52 -21.55 8.22
C ASN A 302 3.88 -20.47 7.33
N LEU A 303 4.28 -19.20 7.49
CA LEU A 303 3.92 -18.14 6.55
C LEU A 303 4.27 -18.58 5.12
N PRO A 304 3.36 -18.49 4.12
CA PRO A 304 3.66 -18.89 2.75
C PRO A 304 4.80 -18.08 2.13
N ALA A 305 5.66 -18.70 1.33
CA ALA A 305 6.85 -18.04 0.77
C ALA A 305 6.56 -16.71 0.03
N PRO A 306 5.47 -16.56 -0.78
CA PRO A 306 5.12 -15.28 -1.42
C PRO A 306 4.79 -14.14 -0.44
N TRP A 307 4.56 -14.46 0.84
CA TRP A 307 4.25 -13.52 1.92
C TRP A 307 5.47 -13.17 2.77
N HIS A 308 6.66 -13.75 2.52
CA HIS A 308 7.90 -13.43 3.25
C HIS A 308 8.48 -12.06 2.87
N TYR A 309 8.17 -11.57 1.67
CA TYR A 309 8.73 -10.37 1.06
C TYR A 309 7.62 -9.36 0.68
N GLY A 310 8.02 -8.14 0.32
CA GLY A 310 7.09 -7.03 0.04
C GLY A 310 6.51 -6.41 1.31
N HIS A 311 5.20 -6.21 1.34
CA HIS A 311 4.44 -5.62 2.44
C HIS A 311 3.07 -6.33 2.57
N LEU A 312 2.36 -6.03 3.65
CA LEU A 312 0.91 -6.28 3.76
C LEU A 312 0.18 -5.01 3.34
N ASP A 313 -1.01 -5.12 2.78
CA ASP A 313 -1.82 -3.96 2.36
C ASP A 313 -2.79 -3.54 3.47
N ALA A 314 -3.25 -4.49 4.28
CA ALA A 314 -4.13 -4.24 5.41
C ALA A 314 -4.06 -5.38 6.45
N ALA A 315 -4.56 -5.13 7.66
CA ALA A 315 -4.78 -6.17 8.65
C ALA A 315 -5.91 -5.79 9.63
N PHE A 316 -6.61 -6.78 10.20
CA PHE A 316 -7.44 -6.57 11.38
C PHE A 316 -7.48 -7.82 12.27
N PHE A 317 -7.95 -7.66 13.50
CA PHE A 317 -8.17 -8.77 14.43
C PHE A 317 -9.65 -8.87 14.80
N ASN A 318 -10.23 -10.06 14.67
CA ASN A 318 -11.59 -10.36 15.12
C ASN A 318 -11.54 -10.93 16.56
N PRO A 319 -11.99 -10.18 17.58
CA PRO A 319 -11.88 -10.60 18.96
C PRO A 319 -12.88 -11.68 19.39
N ARG A 320 -13.93 -11.95 18.59
CA ARG A 320 -14.89 -13.04 18.83
C ARG A 320 -14.32 -14.37 18.33
N SER A 321 -13.91 -14.44 17.06
CA SER A 321 -13.34 -15.67 16.49
C SER A 321 -11.90 -15.94 16.94
N LYS A 322 -11.20 -14.92 17.47
CA LYS A 322 -9.75 -14.95 17.79
C LYS A 322 -8.87 -15.14 16.56
N GLU A 323 -9.30 -14.58 15.43
CA GLU A 323 -8.61 -14.68 14.15
C GLU A 323 -8.02 -13.33 13.74
N ILE A 324 -6.79 -13.34 13.23
CA ILE A 324 -6.14 -12.21 12.58
C ILE A 324 -6.32 -12.40 11.07
N TYR A 325 -6.73 -11.33 10.39
CA TYR A 325 -6.81 -11.28 8.94
C TYR A 325 -5.69 -10.37 8.43
N LEU A 326 -4.85 -10.89 7.54
CA LEU A 326 -3.76 -10.16 6.89
C LEU A 326 -4.07 -10.12 5.39
N PHE A 327 -3.96 -8.96 4.75
CA PHE A 327 -4.29 -8.77 3.32
C PHE A 327 -3.02 -8.48 2.52
N LYS A 328 -2.92 -9.03 1.31
CA LYS A 328 -1.83 -8.78 0.37
C LYS A 328 -2.27 -9.08 -1.07
N GLY A 329 -2.22 -8.07 -1.94
CA GLY A 329 -2.67 -8.14 -3.33
C GLY A 329 -4.15 -8.52 -3.42
N GLU A 330 -4.44 -9.62 -4.12
CA GLU A 330 -5.79 -10.18 -4.26
C GLU A 330 -6.13 -11.22 -3.18
N GLU A 331 -5.26 -11.42 -2.19
CA GLU A 331 -5.35 -12.52 -1.22
C GLU A 331 -5.40 -12.03 0.24
N TYR A 332 -5.97 -12.86 1.10
CA TYR A 332 -5.88 -12.73 2.55
C TYR A 332 -5.42 -14.03 3.20
N LEU A 333 -4.81 -13.90 4.37
CA LEU A 333 -4.50 -15.00 5.29
C LEU A 333 -5.33 -14.85 6.56
N GLN A 334 -6.00 -15.93 6.94
CA GLN A 334 -6.57 -16.10 8.28
C GLN A 334 -5.53 -16.78 9.18
N VAL A 335 -5.30 -16.21 10.36
CA VAL A 335 -4.28 -16.68 11.31
C VAL A 335 -4.85 -16.69 12.74
N PRO A 336 -4.97 -17.86 13.38
CA PRO A 336 -5.45 -17.94 14.76
C PRO A 336 -4.51 -17.22 15.72
N ALA A 337 -5.05 -16.34 16.57
CA ALA A 337 -4.32 -15.57 17.59
C ALA A 337 -3.93 -16.43 18.81
N SER A 338 -3.43 -17.65 18.56
CA SER A 338 -2.91 -18.59 19.54
C SER A 338 -1.42 -18.32 19.84
N ARG A 339 -0.85 -19.04 20.81
CA ARG A 339 0.59 -18.98 21.11
C ARG A 339 1.47 -19.41 19.92
N ASN A 340 0.98 -20.34 19.10
CA ASN A 340 1.72 -20.95 18.01
C ASN A 340 1.20 -20.51 16.63
N LYS A 341 0.62 -19.30 16.49
CA LYS A 341 0.04 -18.71 15.26
C LYS A 341 0.54 -19.40 13.97
N VAL A 342 -0.27 -20.30 13.40
CA VAL A 342 0.05 -20.99 12.12
C VAL A 342 -0.81 -20.35 11.04
N ALA A 343 -0.22 -20.03 9.89
CA ALA A 343 -0.99 -19.49 8.77
C ALA A 343 -1.96 -20.55 8.20
N GLY A 344 -3.17 -20.13 7.85
CA GLY A 344 -3.98 -20.86 6.86
C GLY A 344 -3.36 -20.80 5.46
N ALA A 345 -3.98 -21.45 4.49
CA ALA A 345 -3.65 -21.21 3.09
C ALA A 345 -4.12 -19.80 2.66
N PRO A 346 -3.44 -19.14 1.71
CA PRO A 346 -3.96 -17.91 1.09
C PRO A 346 -5.34 -18.14 0.47
N GLN A 347 -6.25 -17.20 0.68
CA GLN A 347 -7.61 -17.21 0.13
C GLN A 347 -7.82 -15.92 -0.67
N LYS A 348 -8.58 -15.98 -1.78
CA LYS A 348 -8.87 -14.77 -2.57
C LYS A 348 -9.80 -13.84 -1.80
N ILE A 349 -9.53 -12.54 -1.82
CA ILE A 349 -10.37 -11.51 -1.16
C ILE A 349 -11.81 -11.56 -1.69
N SER A 350 -12.00 -11.93 -2.96
CA SER A 350 -13.31 -12.14 -3.59
C SER A 350 -14.17 -13.21 -2.90
N THR A 351 -13.60 -14.11 -2.09
CA THR A 351 -14.35 -15.10 -1.30
C THR A 351 -14.64 -14.67 0.13
N LEU A 352 -14.08 -13.54 0.60
CA LEU A 352 -14.26 -13.08 1.98
C LEU A 352 -15.67 -12.50 2.22
N VAL A 353 -16.23 -11.81 1.24
CA VAL A 353 -17.55 -11.15 1.31
C VAL A 353 -18.39 -11.65 0.13
N PRO A 354 -19.65 -12.12 0.34
CA PRO A 354 -20.45 -12.68 -0.75
C PRO A 354 -20.75 -11.69 -1.88
N ASP A 355 -21.08 -10.44 -1.54
CA ASP A 355 -21.61 -9.43 -2.45
C ASP A 355 -20.73 -8.16 -2.45
N TRP A 356 -19.48 -8.28 -2.90
CA TRP A 356 -18.57 -7.13 -3.04
C TRP A 356 -19.13 -6.06 -4.02
N PRO A 357 -19.01 -4.76 -3.71
CA PRO A 357 -19.32 -3.69 -4.65
C PRO A 357 -18.15 -3.47 -5.62
N PHE A 358 -18.45 -3.28 -6.91
CA PHE A 358 -17.45 -3.02 -7.96
C PHE A 358 -16.28 -4.03 -7.92
N SER A 359 -15.02 -3.58 -7.99
CA SER A 359 -13.83 -4.43 -7.86
C SER A 359 -13.27 -4.55 -6.43
N TRP A 360 -14.01 -4.22 -5.37
CA TRP A 360 -13.49 -4.34 -3.99
C TRP A 360 -13.06 -5.78 -3.61
N GLY A 361 -13.70 -6.79 -4.21
CA GLY A 361 -13.28 -8.18 -4.08
C GLY A 361 -12.00 -8.55 -4.84
N SER A 362 -11.50 -7.67 -5.71
CA SER A 362 -10.27 -7.89 -6.49
C SER A 362 -8.99 -7.48 -5.74
N GLY A 363 -9.09 -7.09 -4.47
CA GLY A 363 -7.95 -6.75 -3.61
C GLY A 363 -7.65 -5.25 -3.52
N ASP A 364 -6.37 -4.91 -3.33
CA ASP A 364 -5.89 -3.52 -3.33
C ASP A 364 -6.54 -2.66 -2.20
N VAL A 365 -6.73 -3.29 -1.03
CA VAL A 365 -7.29 -2.74 0.21
C VAL A 365 -6.19 -2.01 0.99
N ASP A 366 -6.28 -0.69 1.15
CA ASP A 366 -5.22 0.14 1.75
C ASP A 366 -5.17 0.13 3.29
N ALA A 367 -6.27 -0.23 3.95
CA ALA A 367 -6.29 -0.44 5.40
C ALA A 367 -7.51 -1.26 5.83
N ALA A 368 -7.43 -1.86 7.01
CA ALA A 368 -8.55 -2.47 7.69
C ALA A 368 -8.54 -2.08 9.18
N ASP A 369 -9.72 -2.08 9.82
CA ASP A 369 -9.84 -1.90 11.28
C ASP A 369 -11.09 -2.58 11.80
N TYR A 370 -11.02 -3.14 13.02
CA TYR A 370 -12.17 -3.67 13.73
C TYR A 370 -12.62 -2.66 14.81
N ASN A 371 -13.80 -2.08 14.63
CA ASN A 371 -14.42 -1.17 15.57
C ASN A 371 -15.24 -1.97 16.60
N SER A 372 -14.75 -2.08 17.84
CA SER A 372 -15.36 -2.92 18.87
C SER A 372 -16.64 -2.36 19.47
N ARG A 373 -16.92 -1.06 19.34
CA ARG A 373 -18.20 -0.46 19.73
C ARG A 373 -19.33 -0.87 18.79
N GLU A 374 -19.03 -1.01 17.50
CA GLU A 374 -20.03 -1.31 16.46
C GLU A 374 -20.04 -2.81 16.08
N ASN A 375 -19.01 -3.56 16.48
CA ASN A 375 -18.73 -4.94 16.04
C ASN A 375 -18.63 -5.09 14.51
N LYS A 376 -18.13 -4.04 13.84
CA LYS A 376 -17.95 -3.98 12.38
C LYS A 376 -16.47 -3.91 12.02
N VAL A 377 -16.14 -4.35 10.81
CA VAL A 377 -14.82 -4.11 10.20
C VAL A 377 -14.95 -3.05 9.12
N TYR A 378 -14.08 -2.06 9.15
CA TYR A 378 -13.93 -1.03 8.13
C TYR A 378 -12.79 -1.45 7.21
N LEU A 379 -13.02 -1.42 5.90
CA LEU A 379 -11.98 -1.64 4.89
C LEU A 379 -11.86 -0.39 4.04
N PHE A 380 -10.66 0.14 3.88
CA PHE A 380 -10.38 1.39 3.18
C PHE A 380 -9.76 1.10 1.81
N ARG A 381 -10.09 1.91 0.80
CA ARG A 381 -9.51 1.86 -0.54
C ARG A 381 -9.53 3.25 -1.16
N GLY A 382 -8.35 3.80 -1.45
CA GLY A 382 -8.15 5.18 -1.85
C GLY A 382 -8.76 6.14 -0.84
N LYS A 383 -9.74 6.94 -1.29
CA LYS A 383 -10.48 7.91 -0.47
C LYS A 383 -11.85 7.40 -0.01
N GLU A 384 -12.09 6.11 -0.11
CA GLU A 384 -13.36 5.47 0.22
C GLU A 384 -13.18 4.34 1.25
N PHE A 385 -14.30 3.95 1.86
CA PHE A 385 -14.37 2.77 2.72
C PHE A 385 -15.66 1.99 2.49
N VAL A 386 -15.60 0.69 2.78
CA VAL A 386 -16.76 -0.18 3.00
C VAL A 386 -16.78 -0.68 4.43
N VAL A 387 -17.94 -1.14 4.90
CA VAL A 387 -18.09 -1.75 6.22
C VAL A 387 -18.68 -3.14 6.06
N ILE A 388 -18.15 -4.11 6.82
CA ILE A 388 -18.61 -5.49 6.84
C ILE A 388 -18.95 -5.96 8.27
N SER A 389 -19.87 -6.91 8.36
CA SER A 389 -20.31 -7.57 9.59
C SER A 389 -19.60 -8.91 9.79
N PRO A 390 -18.55 -9.00 10.63
CA PRO A 390 -17.89 -10.27 10.92
C PRO A 390 -18.79 -11.29 11.62
N GLU A 391 -19.90 -10.87 12.23
CA GLU A 391 -20.87 -11.78 12.86
C GLU A 391 -21.90 -12.36 11.88
N GLU A 392 -22.11 -11.71 10.73
CA GLU A 392 -23.02 -12.16 9.66
C GLU A 392 -22.22 -12.72 8.48
N SER A 393 -21.25 -13.61 8.76
CA SER A 393 -20.38 -14.23 7.74
C SER A 393 -19.68 -13.21 6.83
N MET A 394 -19.11 -12.14 7.42
CA MET A 394 -18.40 -11.06 6.72
C MET A 394 -19.26 -10.28 5.71
N LYS A 395 -20.59 -10.34 5.81
CA LYS A 395 -21.54 -9.62 4.94
C LYS A 395 -21.26 -8.11 4.84
N LEU A 396 -21.39 -7.56 3.64
CA LEU A 396 -21.33 -6.13 3.36
C LEU A 396 -22.52 -5.38 3.97
N GLU A 397 -22.28 -4.25 4.60
CA GLU A 397 -23.34 -3.33 5.03
C GLU A 397 -23.96 -2.59 3.83
N PRO A 398 -25.26 -2.24 3.89
CA PRO A 398 -25.91 -1.50 2.81
C PRO A 398 -25.41 -0.05 2.71
N GLY A 399 -25.40 0.49 1.49
CA GLY A 399 -25.05 1.90 1.22
C GLY A 399 -23.56 2.22 1.23
N TYR A 400 -22.71 1.24 0.92
CA TYR A 400 -21.26 1.38 0.72
C TYR A 400 -20.86 1.06 -0.73
N PRO A 401 -19.72 1.59 -1.25
CA PRO A 401 -18.71 2.40 -0.56
C PRO A 401 -19.18 3.82 -0.21
N LYS A 402 -18.48 4.46 0.74
CA LYS A 402 -18.65 5.88 1.11
C LYS A 402 -17.29 6.58 1.11
N ASN A 403 -17.29 7.90 0.90
CA ASN A 403 -16.07 8.70 1.04
C ASN A 403 -15.58 8.73 2.50
N THR A 404 -14.26 8.66 2.69
CA THR A 404 -13.61 8.96 3.96
C THR A 404 -13.58 10.48 4.16
N GLU A 405 -14.18 10.96 5.25
CA GLU A 405 -14.28 12.39 5.55
C GLU A 405 -13.33 12.77 6.69
N VAL A 406 -12.25 13.48 6.36
CA VAL A 406 -11.35 14.14 7.32
C VAL A 406 -10.93 15.49 6.72
N ALA A 407 -11.06 16.56 7.50
CA ALA A 407 -10.68 17.91 7.07
C ALA A 407 -9.19 17.99 6.70
N TRP A 408 -8.82 18.93 5.82
CA TRP A 408 -7.43 19.16 5.46
C TRP A 408 -6.69 19.82 6.65
N PRO A 409 -5.53 19.31 7.09
CA PRO A 409 -4.86 19.76 8.30
C PRO A 409 -3.95 20.97 8.01
N GLU A 410 -4.55 22.14 7.76
CA GLU A 410 -3.83 23.38 7.41
C GLU A 410 -2.74 23.75 8.41
N ALA A 411 -2.98 23.56 9.71
CA ALA A 411 -2.01 23.80 10.78
C ALA A 411 -0.75 22.92 10.72
N ILE A 412 -0.73 21.87 9.90
CA ILE A 412 0.40 20.93 9.76
C ILE A 412 0.98 20.93 8.34
N LEU A 413 0.12 21.04 7.31
CA LEU A 413 0.50 20.95 5.90
C LEU A 413 0.45 22.29 5.13
N GLY A 414 0.03 23.37 5.78
CA GLY A 414 -0.23 24.66 5.12
C GLY A 414 -1.55 24.68 4.35
N GLU A 415 -1.82 25.81 3.68
CA GLU A 415 -3.04 26.03 2.90
C GLU A 415 -3.18 25.00 1.75
N LYS A 416 -4.44 24.67 1.43
CA LYS A 416 -4.80 23.59 0.52
C LYS A 416 -4.60 23.93 -0.95
#